data_AF-A0A1I7UA24-F1
#
_entry.id   AF-A0A1I7UA24-F1
#
_cell.length_a   1.000
_cell.length_b   1.000
_cell.length_c   1.000
_cell.angle_alpha   90.00
_cell.angle_beta   90.00
_cell.angle_gamma   90.00
#
_symmetry.space_group_name_H-M   'P 1'
#
loop_
_entity.id
_entity.type
_entity.pdbx_description
1 polymer ?
#
loop_
_entity_poly.entity_id
_entity_poly.type
_entity_poly.pdbx_seq_one_letter_code
_entity_poly.pdbx_strand_id
1 'polypeptide(L)'
;MSSSSSSSVIKTKEINVIVVGIDFCGSPVINKDHWLYWGSRLLSSSDSPNVLVRVAEQTEFLDDETFETIAGCSKSENYCQRCSRTTLQSRDKLMYIQKEQLGLESEFPQHLLPDGKFNVDGFILACDVSKDSYLFHSNQIINIVKSISKTKKPIVIAFTKCDELSEETKKYYMNLFSGTKELKHVLSCLSPVETSSVKNVNVDYLFGSLSFLCLRSQKLMKKPLGYQEASLYVEQRNLHVKCCFSTLLSQAVPLCVYPKKCLSWNQVLADIDRHPDLMNFVTVFGSRVAFEMYERYVSEAKELWAINR
;
A
#
# COMPACT_ATOMS: atom_id res chain seq x y z
N MET A 1 -11.95 -4.69 50.84
CA MET A 1 -12.79 -5.26 49.75
C MET A 1 -12.44 -4.48 48.49
N SER A 2 -11.45 -4.88 47.68
CA SER A 2 -11.54 -5.90 46.61
C SER A 2 -12.68 -5.57 45.63
N SER A 3 -12.36 -4.94 44.50
CA SER A 3 -12.33 -5.55 43.13
C SER A 3 -13.74 -5.65 42.51
N SER A 4 -14.03 -5.45 41.22
CA SER A 4 -13.28 -5.46 39.96
C SER A 4 -14.28 -5.08 38.84
N SER A 5 -13.92 -4.22 37.91
CA SER A 5 -13.62 -4.53 36.49
C SER A 5 -14.82 -4.73 35.54
N SER A 6 -14.82 -3.97 34.44
CA SER A 6 -15.08 -4.49 33.09
C SER A 6 -14.46 -3.53 32.08
N SER A 7 -13.23 -3.85 31.71
CA SER A 7 -12.45 -3.24 30.64
C SER A 7 -12.90 -3.80 29.28
N SER A 8 -13.39 -2.94 28.39
CA SER A 8 -13.55 -3.26 26.98
C SER A 8 -12.18 -3.11 26.29
N VAL A 9 -11.52 -4.25 26.09
CA VAL A 9 -10.27 -4.38 25.33
C VAL A 9 -10.58 -4.14 23.85
N ILE A 10 -10.16 -2.99 23.32
CA ILE A 10 -10.08 -2.79 21.87
C ILE A 10 -8.73 -3.36 21.43
N LYS A 11 -8.77 -4.46 20.68
CA LYS A 11 -7.61 -5.10 20.08
C LYS A 11 -6.96 -4.15 19.09
N THR A 12 -5.81 -3.59 19.46
CA THR A 12 -4.86 -3.01 18.51
C THR A 12 -4.42 -4.13 17.57
N LYS A 13 -4.78 -4.06 16.29
CA LYS A 13 -4.16 -4.90 15.25
C LYS A 13 -2.77 -4.33 14.99
N GLU A 14 -1.82 -4.68 15.85
CA GLU A 14 -0.47 -4.90 15.36
C GLU A 14 -0.57 -6.01 14.30
N ILE A 15 -0.17 -5.70 13.07
CA ILE A 15 0.05 -6.76 12.08
C ILE A 15 1.40 -7.38 12.44
N ASN A 16 1.39 -8.20 13.48
CA ASN A 16 2.43 -9.20 13.66
C ASN A 16 2.16 -10.28 12.62
N VAL A 17 3.07 -10.42 11.66
CA VAL A 17 3.01 -11.50 10.66
C VAL A 17 3.33 -12.80 11.38
N ILE A 18 2.29 -13.44 11.93
CA ILE A 18 2.36 -14.79 12.50
C ILE A 18 2.30 -15.78 11.33
N VAL A 19 3.40 -16.46 11.02
CA VAL A 19 3.46 -17.52 9.99
C VAL A 19 3.74 -18.84 10.68
N VAL A 20 2.92 -19.85 10.41
CA VAL A 20 2.99 -21.19 10.99
C VAL A 20 4.21 -21.95 10.47
N GLY A 21 5.02 -22.45 11.40
CA GLY A 21 6.40 -22.94 11.28
C GLY A 21 6.73 -24.15 10.37
N ILE A 22 6.01 -24.39 9.26
CA ILE A 22 6.40 -25.43 8.28
C ILE A 22 6.46 -24.94 6.82
N ASP A 23 5.73 -23.87 6.46
CA ASP A 23 5.66 -23.41 5.06
C ASP A 23 6.73 -22.37 4.68
N PHE A 24 7.44 -21.81 5.66
CA PHE A 24 8.36 -20.67 5.46
C PHE A 24 9.58 -20.99 4.57
N CYS A 25 10.15 -22.19 4.71
CA CYS A 25 11.37 -22.57 3.98
C CYS A 25 11.12 -23.08 2.56
N GLY A 26 9.88 -23.47 2.25
CA GLY A 26 9.48 -23.99 0.95
C GLY A 26 8.71 -22.98 0.11
N SER A 27 8.04 -21.99 0.74
CA SER A 27 7.26 -21.00 0.02
C SER A 27 8.15 -20.19 -0.93
N PRO A 28 7.89 -20.21 -2.25
CA PRO A 28 8.62 -19.39 -3.20
C PRO A 28 8.31 -17.89 -3.03
N VAL A 29 7.30 -17.50 -2.24
CA VAL A 29 6.98 -16.09 -1.96
C VAL A 29 7.96 -15.51 -0.94
N ILE A 30 8.10 -16.18 0.22
CA ILE A 30 9.08 -15.82 1.25
C ILE A 30 10.49 -16.15 0.76
N ASN A 31 10.69 -17.36 0.24
CA ASN A 31 11.91 -17.87 -0.36
C ASN A 31 13.15 -17.75 0.55
N LYS A 32 12.97 -18.00 1.87
CA LYS A 32 14.01 -17.87 2.91
C LYS A 32 14.62 -16.47 3.02
N ASP A 33 13.93 -15.46 2.51
CA ASP A 33 14.32 -14.07 2.60
C ASP A 33 13.62 -13.35 3.77
N HIS A 34 14.20 -12.24 4.20
CA HIS A 34 13.54 -11.24 5.05
C HIS A 34 13.09 -10.02 4.25
N TRP A 35 12.55 -10.28 3.06
CA TRP A 35 11.95 -9.25 2.22
C TRP A 35 10.88 -9.86 1.30
N LEU A 36 9.87 -9.05 0.98
CA LEU A 36 8.77 -9.40 0.08
C LEU A 36 8.95 -8.72 -1.28
N TYR A 37 8.63 -9.43 -2.35
CA TYR A 37 8.49 -8.84 -3.67
C TYR A 37 7.01 -8.51 -3.90
N TRP A 38 6.67 -7.24 -4.03
CA TRP A 38 5.27 -6.79 -4.19
C TRP A 38 4.84 -6.66 -5.66
N GLY A 39 5.72 -7.00 -6.60
CA GLY A 39 5.41 -6.94 -8.03
C GLY A 39 5.93 -5.67 -8.69
N SER A 40 5.28 -5.32 -9.81
CA SER A 40 5.64 -4.17 -10.63
C SER A 40 4.42 -3.44 -11.15
N ARG A 41 4.50 -2.12 -11.25
CA ARG A 41 3.45 -1.27 -11.82
C ARG A 41 4.06 -0.19 -12.71
N LEU A 42 3.42 0.06 -13.85
CA LEU A 42 3.76 1.20 -14.69
C LEU A 42 3.16 2.47 -14.09
N LEU A 43 4.00 3.43 -13.72
CA LEU A 43 3.58 4.77 -13.34
C LEU A 43 3.60 5.65 -14.59
N SER A 44 2.41 6.10 -14.99
CA SER A 44 2.25 7.06 -16.09
C SER A 44 2.12 8.46 -15.50
N SER A 45 2.88 9.41 -16.05
CA SER A 45 2.75 10.83 -15.74
C SER A 45 2.44 11.59 -17.01
N SER A 46 1.61 12.64 -16.93
CA SER A 46 1.38 13.53 -18.08
C SER A 46 2.66 14.27 -18.51
N ASP A 47 3.57 14.48 -17.55
CA ASP A 47 4.70 15.39 -17.68
C ASP A 47 6.04 14.63 -17.77
N SER A 48 6.03 13.28 -17.78
CA SER A 48 7.26 12.46 -17.76
C SER A 48 7.06 11.08 -18.41
N PRO A 49 8.13 10.42 -18.88
CA PRO A 49 8.02 9.09 -19.48
C PRO A 49 7.47 8.08 -18.47
N ASN A 50 6.72 7.09 -18.97
CA ASN A 50 6.21 6.01 -18.12
C ASN A 50 7.37 5.27 -17.45
N VAL A 51 7.29 5.11 -16.13
CA VAL A 51 8.32 4.43 -15.33
C VAL A 51 7.77 3.12 -14.81
N LEU A 52 8.44 2.01 -15.11
CA LEU A 52 8.12 0.73 -14.47
C LEU A 52 8.73 0.70 -13.07
N VAL A 53 7.88 0.77 -12.06
CA VAL A 53 8.30 0.66 -10.66
C VAL A 53 8.15 -0.78 -10.21
N ARG A 54 9.22 -1.34 -9.65
CA ARG A 54 9.20 -2.63 -8.94
C ARG A 54 9.37 -2.37 -7.46
N VAL A 55 8.60 -3.06 -6.63
CA VAL A 55 8.57 -2.82 -5.19
C VAL A 55 9.06 -4.05 -4.44
N ALA A 56 10.00 -3.83 -3.53
CA ALA A 56 10.43 -4.79 -2.54
C ALA A 56 10.30 -4.16 -1.15
N GLU A 57 9.79 -4.93 -0.20
CA GLU A 57 9.69 -4.52 1.21
C GLU A 57 10.72 -5.29 2.02
N GLN A 58 11.66 -4.56 2.63
CA GLN A 58 12.56 -5.13 3.64
C GLN A 58 11.79 -5.25 4.95
N THR A 59 11.82 -6.44 5.56
CA THR A 59 11.04 -6.74 6.76
C THR A 59 11.79 -7.72 7.65
N GLU A 60 11.12 -8.26 8.67
CA GLU A 60 11.63 -9.33 9.50
C GLU A 60 10.51 -10.34 9.79
N PHE A 61 10.73 -11.58 9.39
CA PHE A 61 9.83 -12.67 9.73
C PHE A 61 10.29 -13.34 11.02
N LEU A 62 9.32 -13.57 11.90
CA LEU A 62 9.54 -14.20 13.19
C LEU A 62 8.92 -15.60 13.17
N ASP A 63 9.57 -16.52 13.86
CA ASP A 63 9.06 -17.84 14.15
C ASP A 63 7.91 -17.71 15.16
N ASP A 64 6.78 -18.37 14.91
CA ASP A 64 5.56 -18.17 15.69
C ASP A 64 5.58 -18.91 17.04
N GLU A 65 6.46 -19.89 17.21
CA GLU A 65 6.64 -20.61 18.46
C GLU A 65 7.65 -19.90 19.39
N THR A 66 8.77 -19.46 18.82
CA THR A 66 9.89 -18.89 19.58
C THR A 66 9.87 -17.37 19.63
N PHE A 67 9.14 -16.71 18.72
CA PHE A 67 9.19 -15.26 18.47
C PHE A 67 10.59 -14.74 18.12
N GLU A 68 11.52 -15.63 17.77
CA GLU A 68 12.85 -15.27 17.29
C GLU A 68 12.81 -15.01 15.78
N THR A 69 13.77 -14.23 15.29
CA THR A 69 13.90 -14.03 13.84
C THR A 69 14.17 -15.37 13.17
N ILE A 70 13.35 -15.75 12.18
CA ILE A 70 13.56 -17.00 11.44
C ILE A 70 14.95 -16.94 10.82
N ALA A 71 15.72 -18.02 10.96
CA ALA A 71 17.08 -18.04 10.47
C ALA A 71 17.12 -17.98 8.92
N GLY A 72 17.37 -16.79 8.37
CA GLY A 72 17.72 -16.63 6.96
C GLY A 72 19.16 -17.04 6.63
N CYS A 73 19.55 -16.92 5.36
CA CYS A 73 20.91 -17.24 4.86
C CYS A 73 22.06 -16.45 5.53
N SER A 74 21.78 -15.46 6.38
CA SER A 74 22.81 -14.66 7.08
C SER A 74 22.43 -14.41 8.55
N LYS A 75 22.68 -15.41 9.41
CA LYS A 75 22.48 -15.34 10.88
C LYS A 75 23.24 -14.19 11.58
N SER A 76 24.17 -13.51 10.90
CA SER A 76 25.04 -12.50 11.51
C SER A 76 24.68 -11.05 11.16
N GLU A 77 23.82 -10.80 10.18
CA GLU A 77 23.56 -9.44 9.69
C GLU A 77 22.28 -8.87 10.30
N ASN A 78 22.40 -7.73 10.99
CA ASN A 78 21.25 -7.06 11.60
C ASN A 78 20.36 -6.40 10.54
N TYR A 79 19.11 -6.08 10.91
CA TYR A 79 18.14 -5.46 10.01
C TYR A 79 18.67 -4.18 9.33
N CYS A 80 19.37 -3.30 10.07
CA CYS A 80 19.85 -2.01 9.55
C CYS A 80 20.83 -2.17 8.38
N GLN A 81 21.65 -3.23 8.40
CA GLN A 81 22.57 -3.56 7.32
C GLN A 81 21.81 -4.21 6.16
N ARG A 82 20.99 -5.22 6.46
CA ARG A 82 20.21 -5.99 5.46
C ARG A 82 19.28 -5.10 4.63
N CYS A 83 18.59 -4.16 5.29
CA CYS A 83 17.63 -3.28 4.63
C CYS A 83 18.29 -2.25 3.69
N SER A 84 19.62 -2.08 3.75
CA SER A 84 20.39 -1.17 2.90
C SER A 84 21.04 -1.86 1.69
N ARG A 85 20.88 -3.17 1.53
CA ARG A 85 21.42 -3.92 0.38
C ARG A 85 20.84 -3.37 -0.93
N THR A 86 21.72 -3.15 -1.91
CA THR A 86 21.33 -2.62 -3.23
C THR A 86 21.13 -3.70 -4.30
N THR A 87 21.47 -4.95 -3.98
CA THR A 87 21.24 -6.11 -4.84
C THR A 87 20.68 -7.23 -3.97
N LEU A 88 19.47 -7.67 -4.28
CA LEU A 88 18.81 -8.81 -3.66
C LEU A 88 18.76 -9.94 -4.70
N GLN A 89 19.08 -11.15 -4.29
CA GLN A 89 19.04 -12.34 -5.14
C GLN A 89 18.15 -13.37 -4.48
N SER A 90 17.17 -13.84 -5.22
CA SER A 90 16.18 -14.80 -4.74
C SER A 90 15.60 -15.51 -5.96
N ARG A 91 16.17 -16.67 -6.27
CA ARG A 91 15.81 -17.45 -7.45
C ARG A 91 14.39 -17.99 -7.28
N ASP A 92 13.59 -17.90 -8.34
CA ASP A 92 12.20 -18.39 -8.36
C ASP A 92 11.27 -17.68 -7.33
N LYS A 93 11.66 -16.49 -6.85
CA LYS A 93 10.85 -15.71 -5.91
C LYS A 93 9.53 -15.28 -6.54
N LEU A 94 8.40 -15.57 -5.89
CA LEU A 94 7.07 -15.12 -6.31
C LEU A 94 6.69 -13.79 -5.66
N MET A 95 5.83 -13.06 -6.38
CA MET A 95 5.13 -11.88 -5.88
C MET A 95 4.23 -12.26 -4.70
N TYR A 96 4.35 -11.50 -3.62
CA TYR A 96 3.44 -11.56 -2.48
C TYR A 96 2.17 -10.78 -2.78
N ILE A 97 1.02 -11.39 -2.49
CA ILE A 97 -0.31 -10.81 -2.66
C ILE A 97 -0.95 -10.59 -1.29
N GLN A 98 -1.05 -11.66 -0.50
CA GLN A 98 -1.66 -11.64 0.83
C GLN A 98 -1.22 -12.86 1.64
N LYS A 99 -1.57 -12.89 2.93
CA LYS A 99 -1.15 -13.94 3.86
C LYS A 99 -1.67 -15.31 3.46
N GLU A 100 -2.92 -15.37 2.98
CA GLU A 100 -3.61 -16.59 2.58
C GLU A 100 -2.97 -17.28 1.36
N GLN A 101 -2.07 -16.58 0.66
CA GLN A 101 -1.30 -17.16 -0.45
C GLN A 101 -0.23 -18.14 0.04
N LEU A 102 0.31 -17.95 1.24
CA LEU A 102 1.43 -18.73 1.74
C LEU A 102 0.99 -20.17 2.00
N GLY A 103 1.63 -21.15 1.35
CA GLY A 103 1.24 -22.57 1.36
C GLY A 103 0.12 -22.93 0.36
N LEU A 104 -0.50 -21.94 -0.29
CA LEU A 104 -1.52 -22.11 -1.33
C LEU A 104 -1.11 -21.39 -2.62
N GLU A 105 0.19 -21.24 -2.87
CA GLU A 105 0.69 -20.34 -3.91
C GLU A 105 0.06 -20.66 -5.27
N SER A 106 -0.15 -21.94 -5.62
CA SER A 106 -0.73 -22.39 -6.89
C SER A 106 -2.16 -21.90 -7.16
N GLU A 107 -2.90 -21.47 -6.12
CA GLU A 107 -4.26 -20.93 -6.26
C GLU A 107 -4.26 -19.43 -6.61
N PHE A 108 -3.08 -18.80 -6.60
CA PHE A 108 -2.90 -17.38 -6.85
C PHE A 108 -2.11 -17.11 -8.16
N PRO A 109 -2.21 -15.90 -8.73
CA PRO A 109 -1.40 -15.51 -9.88
C PRO A 109 0.12 -15.68 -9.64
N GLN A 110 0.77 -16.45 -10.52
CA GLN A 110 2.20 -16.77 -10.44
C GLN A 110 3.06 -15.70 -11.12
N HIS A 111 3.35 -14.61 -10.41
CA HIS A 111 4.23 -13.55 -10.92
C HIS A 111 5.64 -13.69 -10.32
N LEU A 112 6.59 -14.19 -11.11
CA LEU A 112 7.98 -14.35 -10.70
C LEU A 112 8.73 -13.01 -10.68
N LEU A 113 9.67 -12.89 -9.73
CA LEU A 113 10.71 -11.89 -9.74
C LEU A 113 11.58 -12.07 -11.01
N PRO A 114 11.68 -11.07 -11.89
CA PRO A 114 12.48 -11.18 -13.09
C PRO A 114 13.94 -11.53 -12.78
N ASP A 115 14.48 -12.52 -13.49
CA ASP A 115 15.86 -13.02 -13.38
C ASP A 115 16.29 -13.49 -11.98
N GLY A 116 15.35 -13.62 -11.04
CA GLY A 116 15.65 -13.89 -9.63
C GLY A 116 16.48 -12.80 -8.95
N LYS A 117 16.48 -11.57 -9.49
CA LYS A 117 17.32 -10.46 -9.02
C LYS A 117 16.51 -9.17 -8.87
N PHE A 118 16.77 -8.46 -7.78
CA PHE A 118 16.22 -7.13 -7.53
C PHE A 118 17.36 -6.14 -7.31
N ASN A 119 17.55 -5.21 -8.24
CA ASN A 119 18.51 -4.12 -8.11
C ASN A 119 17.79 -2.88 -7.59
N VAL A 120 18.27 -2.32 -6.49
CA VAL A 120 17.63 -1.17 -5.82
C VAL A 120 18.13 0.14 -6.44
N ASP A 121 17.19 0.93 -6.96
CA ASP A 121 17.46 2.25 -7.52
C ASP A 121 17.31 3.37 -6.49
N GLY A 122 16.47 3.17 -5.46
CA GLY A 122 16.21 4.14 -4.42
C GLY A 122 15.43 3.52 -3.26
N PHE A 123 15.30 4.27 -2.16
CA PHE A 123 14.70 3.80 -0.92
C PHE A 123 13.55 4.69 -0.47
N ILE A 124 12.51 4.06 0.10
CA ILE A 124 11.47 4.75 0.86
C ILE A 124 11.69 4.44 2.33
N LEU A 125 11.90 5.49 3.13
CA LEU A 125 11.90 5.38 4.59
C LEU A 125 10.47 5.64 5.08
N ALA A 126 9.75 4.57 5.40
CA ALA A 126 8.41 4.65 5.99
C ALA A 126 8.50 4.89 7.50
N CYS A 127 7.87 5.96 7.97
CA CYS A 127 7.77 6.33 9.37
C CYS A 127 6.30 6.39 9.74
N ASP A 128 5.87 5.47 10.61
CA ASP A 128 4.53 5.49 11.17
C ASP A 128 4.34 6.74 12.03
N VAL A 129 3.33 7.55 11.72
CA VAL A 129 2.99 8.76 12.48
C VAL A 129 1.67 8.66 13.23
N SER A 130 1.12 7.44 13.37
CA SER A 130 -0.04 7.20 14.24
C SER A 130 0.32 7.34 15.72
N LYS A 131 -0.69 7.43 16.59
CA LYS A 131 -0.51 7.52 18.05
C LYS A 131 0.42 6.42 18.61
N ASP A 132 1.23 6.79 19.59
CA ASP A 132 2.15 5.94 20.36
C ASP A 132 3.28 5.22 19.58
N SER A 133 3.46 5.51 18.29
CA SER A 133 4.46 4.85 17.43
C SER A 133 5.91 5.35 17.62
N TYR A 134 6.11 6.54 18.22
CA TYR A 134 7.44 7.15 18.38
C TYR A 134 8.30 6.54 19.50
N LEU A 135 7.70 5.76 20.39
CA LEU A 135 8.33 5.37 21.66
C LEU A 135 9.50 4.39 21.52
N PHE A 136 9.73 3.78 20.34
CA PHE A 136 10.59 2.60 20.25
C PHE A 136 11.69 2.60 19.17
N HIS A 137 11.82 3.62 18.31
CA HIS A 137 12.60 3.43 17.05
C HIS A 137 13.63 4.51 16.64
N SER A 138 13.89 5.56 17.41
CA SER A 138 14.74 6.68 16.94
C SER A 138 16.18 6.27 16.56
N ASN A 139 16.86 5.51 17.42
CA ASN A 139 18.20 5.00 17.14
C ASN A 139 18.21 4.04 15.94
N GLN A 140 17.17 3.21 15.81
CA GLN A 140 17.03 2.27 14.69
C GLN A 140 16.89 3.03 13.37
N ILE A 141 16.04 4.06 13.32
CA ILE A 141 15.85 4.90 12.12
C ILE A 141 17.13 5.62 11.73
N ILE A 142 17.86 6.19 12.69
CA ILE A 142 19.16 6.82 12.43
C ILE A 142 20.14 5.80 11.83
N ASN A 143 20.20 4.59 12.37
CA ASN A 143 21.12 3.55 11.91
C ASN A 143 20.76 3.02 10.51
N ILE A 144 19.47 2.86 10.23
CA ILE A 144 18.96 2.51 8.90
C ILE A 144 19.38 3.60 7.90
N VAL A 145 19.10 4.86 8.21
CA VAL A 145 19.40 5.96 7.28
C VAL A 145 20.89 6.08 7.03
N LYS A 146 21.73 5.98 8.08
CA LYS A 146 23.20 5.95 7.92
C LYS A 146 23.65 4.81 7.01
N SER A 147 23.02 3.64 7.10
CA SER A 147 23.34 2.48 6.25
C SER A 147 22.90 2.73 4.80
N ILE A 148 21.69 3.22 4.58
CA ILE A 148 21.18 3.58 3.25
C ILE A 148 22.01 4.70 2.61
N SER A 149 22.37 5.75 3.35
CA SER A 149 23.16 6.89 2.82
C SER A 149 24.51 6.46 2.26
N LYS A 150 25.13 5.39 2.79
CA LYS A 150 26.39 4.83 2.24
C LYS A 150 26.24 4.28 0.82
N THR A 151 25.03 3.87 0.44
CA THR A 151 24.73 3.34 -0.91
C THR A 151 24.72 4.43 -1.98
N LYS A 152 24.62 5.71 -1.59
CA LYS A 152 24.43 6.88 -2.47
C LYS A 152 23.16 6.82 -3.34
N LYS A 153 22.23 5.91 -3.05
CA LYS A 153 20.92 5.85 -3.70
C LYS A 153 19.98 6.92 -3.12
N PRO A 154 19.06 7.47 -3.91
CA PRO A 154 18.08 8.43 -3.41
C PRO A 154 17.20 7.83 -2.30
N ILE A 155 16.76 8.70 -1.38
CA ILE A 155 15.86 8.36 -0.28
C ILE A 155 14.68 9.32 -0.32
N VAL A 156 13.46 8.81 -0.18
CA VAL A 156 12.27 9.61 0.13
C VAL A 156 11.71 9.17 1.48
N ILE A 157 11.23 10.11 2.29
CA ILE A 157 10.59 9.81 3.56
C ILE A 157 9.08 9.81 3.35
N ALA A 158 8.41 8.76 3.83
CA ALA A 158 6.96 8.67 3.88
C ALA A 158 6.52 8.73 5.35
N PHE A 159 5.68 9.69 5.70
CA PHE A 159 4.86 9.58 6.91
C PHE A 159 3.65 8.72 6.57
N THR A 160 3.53 7.58 7.21
CA THR A 160 2.48 6.59 6.95
C THR A 160 1.39 6.65 8.03
N LYS A 161 0.19 6.15 7.71
CA LYS A 161 -0.98 6.18 8.58
C LYS A 161 -1.39 7.60 9.00
N CYS A 162 -1.28 8.57 8.09
CA CYS A 162 -1.70 9.94 8.36
C CYS A 162 -3.22 10.09 8.56
N ASP A 163 -4.03 9.07 8.25
CA ASP A 163 -5.43 8.99 8.65
C ASP A 163 -5.65 8.82 10.15
N GLU A 164 -4.61 8.41 10.90
CA GLU A 164 -4.60 8.29 12.36
C GLU A 164 -3.52 9.19 13.01
N LEU A 165 -3.15 10.28 12.32
CA LEU A 165 -2.03 11.14 12.65
C LEU A 165 -2.01 11.60 14.12
N SER A 166 -0.85 11.44 14.76
CA SER A 166 -0.47 12.15 15.99
C SER A 166 0.47 13.29 15.66
N GLU A 167 0.04 14.52 15.95
CA GLU A 167 0.87 15.72 15.78
C GLU A 167 2.13 15.68 16.67
N GLU A 168 2.05 15.06 17.87
CA GLU A 168 3.23 14.86 18.71
C GLU A 168 4.26 13.95 18.05
N THR A 169 3.80 12.82 17.50
CA THR A 169 4.63 11.83 16.80
C THR A 169 5.28 12.43 15.56
N LYS A 170 4.50 13.15 14.74
CA LYS A 170 5.01 13.87 13.57
C LYS A 170 6.06 14.91 13.96
N LYS A 171 5.78 15.74 14.97
CA LYS A 171 6.72 16.73 15.49
C LYS A 171 8.01 16.08 15.99
N TYR A 172 7.90 14.93 16.66
CA TYR A 172 9.05 14.16 17.10
C TYR A 172 9.95 13.75 15.93
N TYR A 173 9.40 13.13 14.89
CA TYR A 173 10.17 12.75 13.70
C TYR A 173 10.79 13.96 13.00
N MET A 174 10.05 15.04 12.84
CA MET A 174 10.57 16.26 12.23
C MET A 174 11.77 16.82 13.01
N ASN A 175 11.73 16.79 14.34
CA ASN A 175 12.85 17.18 15.18
C ASN A 175 14.04 16.22 15.05
N LEU A 176 13.80 14.91 15.06
CA LEU A 176 14.82 13.87 14.88
C LEU A 176 15.56 14.04 13.54
N PHE A 177 14.81 14.27 12.46
CA PHE A 177 15.35 14.41 11.12
C PHE A 177 16.12 15.72 10.97
N SER A 178 15.62 16.80 11.58
CA SER A 178 16.31 18.09 11.66
C SER A 178 17.50 18.07 12.61
N GLY A 179 17.68 17.03 13.43
CA GLY A 179 18.86 16.82 14.27
C GLY A 179 19.97 16.01 13.58
N THR A 180 19.61 15.21 12.57
CA THR A 180 20.51 14.21 11.97
C THR A 180 21.05 14.67 10.61
N LYS A 181 22.37 14.72 10.44
CA LYS A 181 23.02 15.30 9.25
C LYS A 181 22.57 14.64 7.94
N GLU A 182 22.51 13.32 7.91
CA GLU A 182 22.11 12.54 6.74
C GLU A 182 20.65 12.83 6.35
N LEU A 183 19.76 12.92 7.35
CA LEU A 183 18.34 13.19 7.14
C LEU A 183 18.06 14.64 6.73
N LYS A 184 18.83 15.62 7.21
CA LYS A 184 18.75 17.00 6.71
C LYS A 184 18.94 17.09 5.19
N HIS A 185 19.88 16.33 4.63
CA HIS A 185 20.08 16.28 3.19
C HIS A 185 18.89 15.64 2.47
N VAL A 186 18.29 14.60 3.05
CA VAL A 186 17.07 14.00 2.47
C VAL A 186 15.92 15.02 2.46
N LEU A 187 15.72 15.73 3.59
CA LEU A 187 14.70 16.76 3.74
C LEU A 187 14.91 17.97 2.82
N SER A 188 16.15 18.31 2.45
CA SER A 188 16.41 19.40 1.51
C SER A 188 16.04 19.05 0.06
N CYS A 189 15.96 17.75 -0.27
CA CYS A 189 15.52 17.29 -1.58
C CYS A 189 14.00 17.26 -1.68
N LEU A 190 13.32 16.75 -0.65
CA LEU A 190 11.87 16.64 -0.60
C LEU A 190 11.39 16.59 0.85
N SER A 191 10.33 17.34 1.17
CA SER A 191 9.65 17.21 2.46
C SER A 191 9.03 15.81 2.62
N PRO A 192 8.88 15.28 3.84
CA PRO A 192 8.23 13.99 4.04
C PRO A 192 6.85 13.97 3.38
N VAL A 193 6.58 12.91 2.62
CA VAL A 193 5.28 12.74 1.96
C VAL A 193 4.32 12.14 2.96
N GLU A 194 3.24 12.86 3.26
CA GLU A 194 2.20 12.38 4.17
C GLU A 194 1.24 11.46 3.41
N THR A 195 1.14 10.21 3.84
CA THR A 195 0.48 9.13 3.11
C THR A 195 -0.53 8.37 3.98
N SER A 196 -1.57 7.87 3.34
CA SER A 196 -2.46 6.85 3.90
C SER A 196 -2.69 5.79 2.84
N SER A 197 -2.27 4.56 3.11
CA SER A 197 -2.55 3.41 2.25
C SER A 197 -4.04 3.06 2.27
N VAL A 198 -4.70 3.19 3.43
CA VAL A 198 -6.13 2.88 3.62
C VAL A 198 -7.02 3.85 2.87
N LYS A 199 -6.66 5.14 2.86
CA LYS A 199 -7.39 6.19 2.14
C LYS A 199 -6.87 6.45 0.73
N ASN A 200 -5.80 5.76 0.31
CA ASN A 200 -5.09 5.98 -0.95
C ASN A 200 -4.70 7.45 -1.17
N VAL A 201 -4.12 8.07 -0.15
CA VAL A 201 -3.66 9.47 -0.17
C VAL A 201 -2.16 9.52 -0.40
N ASN A 202 -1.73 10.27 -1.43
CA ASN A 202 -0.34 10.52 -1.83
C ASN A 202 0.53 9.28 -2.14
N VAL A 203 -0.03 8.07 -2.21
CA VAL A 203 0.72 6.83 -2.49
C VAL A 203 1.42 6.89 -3.85
N ASP A 204 0.68 7.18 -4.93
CA ASP A 204 1.27 7.29 -6.27
C ASP A 204 2.29 8.44 -6.36
N TYR A 205 2.02 9.55 -5.66
CA TYR A 205 2.95 10.68 -5.59
C TYR A 205 4.27 10.30 -4.91
N LEU A 206 4.24 9.49 -3.84
CA LEU A 206 5.43 9.00 -3.14
C LEU A 206 6.34 8.20 -4.07
N PHE A 207 5.80 7.18 -4.76
CA PHE A 207 6.57 6.35 -5.70
C PHE A 207 7.02 7.14 -6.94
N GLY A 208 6.17 8.06 -7.44
CA GLY A 208 6.53 8.95 -8.54
C GLY A 208 7.70 9.87 -8.18
N SER A 209 7.71 10.44 -6.97
CA SER A 209 8.79 11.31 -6.48
C SER A 209 10.11 10.56 -6.37
N LEU A 210 10.10 9.33 -5.85
CA LEU A 210 11.32 8.51 -5.84
C LEU A 210 11.81 8.22 -7.27
N SER A 211 10.89 7.92 -8.19
CA SER A 211 11.24 7.69 -9.60
C SER A 211 11.92 8.90 -10.23
N PHE A 212 11.42 10.11 -9.98
CA PHE A 212 12.05 11.35 -10.45
C PHE A 212 13.44 11.56 -9.87
N LEU A 213 13.67 11.23 -8.60
CA LEU A 213 15.02 11.29 -8.00
C LEU A 213 15.98 10.30 -8.66
N CYS A 214 15.55 9.05 -8.87
CA CYS A 214 16.35 8.01 -9.51
C CYS A 214 16.73 8.39 -10.95
N LEU A 215 15.79 9.00 -11.68
CA LEU A 215 15.98 9.49 -13.05
C LEU A 215 16.65 10.87 -13.13
N ARG A 216 17.10 11.44 -12.01
CA ARG A 216 17.70 12.80 -11.94
C ARG A 216 16.85 13.88 -12.61
N SER A 217 15.52 13.74 -12.47
CA SER A 217 14.50 14.59 -13.10
C SER A 217 13.76 15.41 -12.04
N GLN A 218 14.47 15.88 -11.00
CA GLN A 218 13.87 16.54 -9.84
C GLN A 218 13.11 17.82 -10.17
N LYS A 219 13.44 18.47 -11.29
CA LYS A 219 12.78 19.69 -11.77
C LYS A 219 11.31 19.46 -12.12
N LEU A 220 10.91 18.21 -12.39
CA LEU A 220 9.53 17.83 -12.70
C LEU A 220 8.71 17.51 -11.43
N MET A 221 9.38 17.38 -10.26
CA MET A 221 8.70 17.10 -9.01
C MET A 221 7.99 18.35 -8.49
N LYS A 222 6.68 18.25 -8.30
CA LYS A 222 5.88 19.24 -7.57
C LYS A 222 6.05 19.02 -6.06
N LYS A 223 5.79 20.02 -5.22
CA LYS A 223 5.81 19.85 -3.76
C LYS A 223 4.67 18.91 -3.31
N PRO A 224 4.88 18.03 -2.29
CA PRO A 224 3.79 17.21 -1.78
C PRO A 224 2.73 18.09 -1.14
N LEU A 225 1.45 17.76 -1.39
CA LEU A 225 0.34 18.31 -0.62
C LEU A 225 0.35 17.67 0.79
N GLY A 226 -0.01 18.45 1.80
CA GLY A 226 -0.24 17.91 3.14
C GLY A 226 -1.42 16.94 3.14
N TYR A 227 -1.48 16.05 4.12
CA TYR A 227 -2.48 14.99 4.17
C TYR A 227 -3.92 15.52 4.11
N GLN A 228 -4.24 16.57 4.87
CA GLN A 228 -5.59 17.13 4.93
C GLN A 228 -6.08 17.59 3.55
N GLU A 229 -5.24 18.34 2.83
CA GLU A 229 -5.56 18.83 1.50
C GLU A 229 -5.64 17.68 0.48
N ALA A 230 -4.65 16.79 0.49
CA ALA A 230 -4.60 15.64 -0.41
C ALA A 230 -5.80 14.69 -0.21
N SER A 231 -6.23 14.49 1.04
CA SER A 231 -7.40 13.66 1.37
C SER A 231 -8.68 14.23 0.77
N LEU A 232 -8.88 15.55 0.81
CA LEU A 232 -10.05 16.19 0.20
C LEU A 232 -10.10 15.96 -1.32
N TYR A 233 -8.97 16.06 -2.02
CA TYR A 233 -8.91 15.74 -3.44
C TYR A 233 -9.25 14.28 -3.73
N VAL A 234 -8.75 13.35 -2.90
CA VAL A 234 -9.06 11.92 -3.05
C VAL A 234 -10.56 11.66 -2.80
N GLU A 235 -11.16 12.28 -1.78
CA GLU A 235 -12.59 12.17 -1.49
C GLU A 235 -13.44 12.70 -2.64
N GLN A 236 -13.13 13.89 -3.16
CA GLN A 236 -13.83 14.49 -4.30
C GLN A 236 -13.72 13.61 -5.55
N ARG A 237 -12.51 13.11 -5.86
CA ARG A 237 -12.29 12.17 -6.97
C ARG A 237 -13.13 10.90 -6.78
N ASN A 238 -13.11 10.33 -5.58
CA ASN A 238 -13.83 9.10 -5.26
C ASN A 238 -15.35 9.29 -5.38
N LEU A 239 -15.88 10.45 -4.96
CA LEU A 239 -17.28 10.81 -5.18
C LEU A 239 -17.62 10.92 -6.66
N HIS A 240 -16.77 11.59 -7.45
CA HIS A 240 -16.96 11.70 -8.89
C HIS A 240 -17.00 10.32 -9.58
N VAL A 241 -16.06 9.43 -9.26
CA VAL A 241 -16.01 8.06 -9.81
C VAL A 241 -17.29 7.29 -9.47
N LYS A 242 -17.81 7.42 -8.24
CA LYS A 242 -19.10 6.83 -7.85
C LYS A 242 -20.26 7.40 -8.67
N CYS A 243 -20.32 8.72 -8.87
CA CYS A 243 -21.36 9.35 -9.67
C CYS A 243 -21.34 8.88 -11.13
N CYS A 244 -20.16 8.79 -11.75
CA CYS A 244 -20.00 8.26 -13.11
C CYS A 244 -20.51 6.82 -13.21
N PHE A 245 -20.10 5.95 -12.29
CA PHE A 245 -20.55 4.55 -12.31
C PHE A 245 -22.05 4.41 -12.03
N SER A 246 -22.61 5.22 -11.11
CA SER A 246 -24.07 5.26 -10.88
C SER A 246 -24.84 5.66 -12.15
N THR A 247 -24.34 6.66 -12.86
CA THR A 247 -24.92 7.11 -14.13
C THR A 247 -24.89 5.99 -15.17
N LEU A 248 -23.74 5.31 -15.32
CA LEU A 248 -23.59 4.16 -16.20
C LEU A 248 -24.57 3.03 -15.85
N LEU A 249 -24.69 2.68 -14.57
CA LEU A 249 -25.65 1.66 -14.11
C LEU A 249 -27.09 2.03 -14.49
N SER A 250 -27.47 3.30 -14.34
CA SER A 250 -28.82 3.75 -14.71
C SER A 250 -29.12 3.67 -16.21
N GLN A 251 -28.08 3.78 -17.05
CA GLN A 251 -28.20 3.62 -18.50
C GLN A 251 -28.25 2.15 -18.91
N ALA A 252 -27.45 1.30 -18.26
CA ALA A 252 -27.39 -0.13 -18.51
C ALA A 252 -28.65 -0.87 -17.99
N VAL A 253 -29.22 -0.40 -16.87
CA VAL A 253 -30.41 -0.99 -16.25
C VAL A 253 -31.48 0.10 -16.00
N PRO A 254 -32.18 0.58 -17.04
CA PRO A 254 -33.16 1.66 -16.88
C PRO A 254 -34.34 1.23 -15.98
N LEU A 255 -34.62 2.02 -14.94
CA LEU A 255 -35.72 1.74 -14.01
C LEU A 255 -37.10 1.70 -14.67
N CYS A 256 -37.28 2.47 -15.75
CA CYS A 256 -38.56 2.58 -16.46
C CYS A 256 -39.00 1.26 -17.14
N VAL A 257 -38.10 0.29 -17.31
CA VAL A 257 -38.42 -1.02 -17.89
C VAL A 257 -38.53 -2.13 -16.83
N TYR A 258 -38.38 -1.82 -15.54
CA TYR A 258 -38.58 -2.75 -14.45
C TYR A 258 -40.08 -3.04 -14.22
N PRO A 259 -40.51 -4.29 -13.93
CA PRO A 259 -39.72 -5.53 -13.83
C PRO A 259 -39.56 -6.29 -15.16
N LYS A 260 -40.10 -5.77 -16.27
CA LYS A 260 -40.13 -6.46 -17.57
C LYS A 260 -38.74 -6.80 -18.09
N LYS A 261 -37.74 -5.96 -17.80
CA LYS A 261 -36.32 -6.21 -18.07
C LYS A 261 -35.50 -5.90 -16.82
N CYS A 262 -35.00 -6.93 -16.15
CA CYS A 262 -34.05 -6.83 -15.05
C CYS A 262 -32.83 -7.67 -15.41
N LEU A 263 -31.80 -7.03 -15.96
CA LEU A 263 -30.57 -7.71 -16.34
C LEU A 263 -29.83 -8.18 -15.10
N SER A 264 -29.33 -9.43 -15.12
CA SER A 264 -28.42 -9.93 -14.09
C SER A 264 -27.06 -9.23 -14.17
N TRP A 265 -26.27 -9.28 -13.11
CA TRP A 265 -24.93 -8.68 -13.10
C TRP A 265 -24.06 -9.13 -14.28
N ASN A 266 -24.09 -10.42 -14.62
CA ASN A 266 -23.32 -10.95 -15.75
C ASN A 266 -23.79 -10.37 -17.10
N GLN A 267 -25.10 -10.13 -17.25
CA GLN A 267 -25.65 -9.52 -18.46
C GLN A 267 -25.27 -8.04 -18.55
N VAL A 268 -25.35 -7.31 -17.43
CA VAL A 268 -24.92 -5.91 -17.37
C VAL A 268 -23.43 -5.81 -17.68
N LEU A 269 -22.60 -6.63 -17.02
CA LEU A 269 -21.16 -6.65 -17.26
C LEU A 269 -20.82 -6.94 -18.72
N ALA A 270 -21.52 -7.86 -19.38
CA ALA A 270 -21.27 -8.13 -20.79
C ALA A 270 -21.46 -6.88 -21.69
N ASP A 271 -22.31 -5.95 -21.27
CA ASP A 271 -22.57 -4.69 -21.99
C ASP A 271 -21.57 -3.58 -21.62
N ILE A 272 -21.03 -3.58 -20.39
CA ILE A 272 -20.21 -2.47 -19.86
C ILE A 272 -18.77 -2.86 -19.46
N ASP A 273 -18.31 -4.09 -19.72
CA ASP A 273 -17.00 -4.62 -19.29
C ASP A 273 -15.81 -3.73 -19.68
N ARG A 274 -15.89 -3.10 -20.84
CA ARG A 274 -14.87 -2.21 -21.41
C ARG A 274 -15.20 -0.73 -21.23
N HIS A 275 -16.28 -0.39 -20.52
CA HIS A 275 -16.65 1.00 -20.32
C HIS A 275 -15.65 1.70 -19.38
N PRO A 276 -15.13 2.89 -19.74
CA PRO A 276 -14.10 3.58 -18.95
C PRO A 276 -14.54 3.85 -17.51
N ASP A 277 -15.81 4.18 -17.28
CA ASP A 277 -16.32 4.44 -15.93
C ASP A 277 -16.33 3.17 -15.05
N LEU A 278 -16.66 1.99 -15.61
CA LEU A 278 -16.54 0.73 -14.87
C LEU A 278 -15.08 0.42 -14.58
N MET A 279 -14.20 0.50 -15.59
CA MET A 279 -12.78 0.21 -15.43
C MET A 279 -12.13 1.12 -14.38
N ASN A 280 -12.47 2.41 -14.39
CA ASN A 280 -12.01 3.37 -13.39
C ASN A 280 -12.58 3.08 -12.01
N PHE A 281 -13.88 2.77 -11.90
CA PHE A 281 -14.50 2.40 -10.63
C PHE A 281 -13.84 1.15 -10.03
N VAL A 282 -13.63 0.10 -10.82
CA VAL A 282 -12.95 -1.13 -10.38
C VAL A 282 -11.52 -0.84 -9.97
N THR A 283 -10.83 0.06 -10.67
CA THR A 283 -9.47 0.49 -10.29
C THR A 283 -9.43 1.19 -8.93
N VAL A 284 -10.44 2.00 -8.61
CA VAL A 284 -10.47 2.80 -7.36
C VAL A 284 -11.05 2.02 -6.17
N PHE A 285 -12.10 1.22 -6.38
CA PHE A 285 -12.87 0.57 -5.32
C PHE A 285 -12.85 -0.97 -5.38
N GLY A 286 -12.42 -1.57 -6.48
CA GLY A 286 -12.45 -3.01 -6.70
C GLY A 286 -13.77 -3.53 -7.27
N SER A 287 -13.70 -4.71 -7.89
CA SER A 287 -14.83 -5.37 -8.54
C SER A 287 -15.95 -5.77 -7.58
N ARG A 288 -15.61 -6.17 -6.34
CA ARG A 288 -16.60 -6.50 -5.33
C ARG A 288 -17.50 -5.31 -4.98
N VAL A 289 -16.92 -4.13 -4.80
CA VAL A 289 -17.68 -2.91 -4.48
C VAL A 289 -18.53 -2.47 -5.67
N ALA A 290 -18.06 -2.70 -6.90
CA ALA A 290 -18.87 -2.46 -8.11
C ALA A 290 -20.12 -3.35 -8.13
N PHE A 291 -19.95 -4.63 -7.80
CA PHE A 291 -21.07 -5.57 -7.68
C PHE A 291 -22.06 -5.16 -6.59
N GLU A 292 -21.59 -4.84 -5.38
CA GLU A 292 -22.44 -4.38 -4.27
C GLU A 292 -23.23 -3.11 -4.64
N MET A 293 -22.63 -2.20 -5.41
CA MET A 293 -23.31 -1.00 -5.89
C MET A 293 -24.41 -1.32 -6.92
N TYR A 294 -24.18 -2.27 -7.81
CA TYR A 294 -25.21 -2.80 -8.71
C TYR A 294 -26.36 -3.46 -7.92
N GLU A 295 -26.05 -4.30 -6.92
CA GLU A 295 -27.07 -4.96 -6.10
C GLU A 295 -27.96 -3.95 -5.37
N ARG A 296 -27.35 -2.91 -4.78
CA ARG A 296 -28.08 -1.82 -4.13
C ARG A 296 -28.97 -1.08 -5.12
N TYR A 297 -28.44 -0.72 -6.30
CA TYR A 297 -29.21 -0.05 -7.35
C TYR A 297 -30.46 -0.86 -7.77
N VAL A 298 -30.28 -2.17 -7.98
CA VAL A 298 -31.40 -3.05 -8.31
C VAL A 298 -32.38 -3.18 -7.14
N SER A 299 -31.91 -3.29 -5.89
CA SER A 299 -32.79 -3.36 -4.71
C SER A 299 -33.66 -2.12 -4.56
N GLU A 300 -33.07 -0.94 -4.69
CA GLU A 300 -33.79 0.35 -4.65
C GLU A 300 -34.84 0.42 -5.78
N ALA A 301 -34.53 -0.09 -6.97
CA ALA A 301 -35.50 -0.21 -8.06
C ALA A 301 -36.71 -1.08 -7.70
N LYS A 302 -36.48 -2.22 -7.04
CA LYS A 302 -37.55 -3.13 -6.61
C LYS A 302 -38.46 -2.46 -5.58
N GLU A 303 -37.86 -1.76 -4.61
CA GLU A 303 -38.58 -1.04 -3.57
C GLU A 303 -39.43 0.08 -4.16
N LEU A 304 -38.87 0.92 -5.04
CA LEU A 304 -39.61 1.99 -5.71
C LEU A 304 -40.76 1.45 -6.56
N TRP A 305 -40.58 0.33 -7.25
CA TRP A 305 -41.65 -0.31 -7.99
C TRP A 305 -42.75 -0.87 -7.07
N ALA A 306 -42.37 -1.44 -5.92
CA ALA A 306 -43.31 -1.97 -4.94
C ALA A 306 -44.15 -0.86 -4.26
N ILE A 307 -43.55 0.31 -4.01
CA ILE A 307 -44.24 1.47 -3.40
C ILE A 307 -45.24 2.11 -4.37
N ASN A 308 -44.92 2.13 -5.67
CA ASN A 308 -45.76 2.76 -6.70
C ASN A 308 -46.87 1.82 -7.22
N ARG A 309 -47.19 0.77 -6.49
CA ARG A 309 -48.20 -0.24 -6.83
C ARG A 309 -49.35 -0.23 -5.84
#